data_AF-A0AAD4Q6U2-F1
#
_entry.id   AF-A0AAD4Q6U2-F1
#
_cell.length_a   1.000
_cell.length_b   1.000
_cell.length_c   1.000
_cell.angle_alpha   90.00
_cell.angle_beta   90.00
_cell.angle_gamma   90.00
#
_symmetry.space_group_name_H-M   'P 1'
#
loop_
_entity.id
_entity.type
_entity.pdbx_description
1 polymer ?
#
loop_
_entity_poly.entity_id
_entity_poly.type
_entity_poly.pdbx_seq_one_letter_code
_entity_poly.pdbx_strand_id
1 'polypeptide(L)'
;QRRYQRGQTLLNKAYEMSDLCDADVFLCIRFRDTGRMKIFYTDETSIWSSCILHLESYYPIPDWKTPNDFHLESSPKDNDASS
;
A
#
# COMPACT_ATOMS: atom_id res chain seq x y z
N GLN A 1 -1.26 18.07 0.15
CA GLN A 1 -1.14 17.41 1.47
C GLN A 1 -2.38 16.57 1.84
N ARG A 2 -3.59 17.14 1.97
CA ARG A 2 -4.81 16.38 2.38
C ARG A 2 -5.15 15.14 1.54
N ARG A 3 -4.97 15.18 0.21
CA ARG A 3 -5.26 14.04 -0.68
C ARG A 3 -4.33 12.85 -0.45
N TYR A 4 -3.03 13.12 -0.34
CA TYR A 4 -2.02 12.11 -0.05
C TYR A 4 -2.29 11.43 1.30
N GLN A 5 -2.66 12.22 2.32
CA GLN A 5 -3.05 11.71 3.64
C GLN A 5 -4.29 10.80 3.56
N ARG A 6 -5.34 11.20 2.84
CA ARG A 6 -6.52 10.36 2.64
C ARG A 6 -6.20 9.05 1.92
N GLY A 7 -5.32 9.11 0.91
CA GLY A 7 -4.83 7.91 0.23
C GLY A 7 -4.09 6.99 1.20
N GLN A 8 -3.24 7.55 2.06
CA GLN A 8 -2.55 6.78 3.09
C GLN A 8 -3.52 6.15 4.11
N THR A 9 -4.48 6.92 4.62
CA THR A 9 -5.51 6.38 5.54
C THR A 9 -6.26 5.21 4.92
N LEU A 10 -6.59 5.29 3.63
CA LEU A 10 -7.29 4.20 2.96
C LEU A 10 -6.41 2.95 2.80
N LEU A 11 -5.12 3.11 2.51
CA LEU A 11 -4.17 2.00 2.50
C LEU A 11 -4.06 1.34 3.89
N ASN A 12 -3.97 2.13 4.96
CA ASN A 12 -3.95 1.60 6.33
C ASN A 12 -5.22 0.78 6.63
N LYS A 13 -6.39 1.24 6.19
CA LYS A 13 -7.64 0.48 6.34
C LYS A 13 -7.69 -0.79 5.51
N ALA A 14 -7.10 -0.79 4.31
CA ALA A 14 -6.98 -1.99 3.49
C ALA A 14 -6.09 -3.03 4.18
N TYR A 15 -4.98 -2.59 4.79
CA TYR A 15 -4.11 -3.43 5.61
C TYR A 15 -4.82 -3.95 6.88
N GLU A 16 -5.49 -3.08 7.65
CA GLU A 16 -6.26 -3.51 8.83
C GLU A 16 -7.30 -4.58 8.46
N MET A 17 -7.98 -4.43 7.32
CA MET A 17 -8.94 -5.42 6.84
C MET A 17 -8.26 -6.75 6.52
N SER A 18 -7.12 -6.74 5.82
CA SER A 18 -6.42 -7.98 5.48
C SER A 18 -5.90 -8.70 6.72
N ASP A 19 -5.33 -7.95 7.66
CA ASP A 19 -4.70 -8.50 8.87
C ASP A 19 -5.74 -9.03 9.87
N LEU A 20 -6.78 -8.24 10.16
CA LEU A 20 -7.78 -8.59 11.18
C LEU A 20 -8.80 -9.63 10.71
N CYS A 21 -9.05 -9.71 9.39
CA CYS A 21 -10.09 -10.58 8.84
C CYS A 21 -9.54 -11.73 7.99
N ASP A 22 -8.22 -11.91 7.91
CA ASP A 22 -7.56 -12.93 7.08
C ASP A 22 -8.09 -12.90 5.64
N ALA A 23 -8.13 -11.69 5.06
CA ALA A 23 -8.80 -11.41 3.81
C ALA A 23 -7.81 -10.96 2.73
N ASP A 24 -7.98 -11.50 1.51
CA ASP A 24 -7.28 -10.99 0.35
C ASP A 24 -7.83 -9.65 -0.10
N VAL A 25 -6.97 -8.63 -0.11
CA VAL A 25 -7.36 -7.25 -0.40
C VAL A 25 -6.48 -6.67 -1.49
N PHE A 26 -7.10 -6.05 -2.49
CA PHE A 26 -6.44 -5.24 -3.51
C PHE A 26 -7.04 -3.84 -3.53
N LEU A 27 -6.20 -2.82 -3.43
CA LEU A 27 -6.58 -1.41 -3.50
C LEU A 27 -5.64 -0.66 -4.43
N CYS A 28 -6.18 -0.08 -5.50
CA CYS A 28 -5.45 0.81 -6.40
C CYS A 28 -6.09 2.20 -6.42
N ILE A 29 -5.28 3.23 -6.15
CA ILE A 29 -5.71 4.63 -6.16
C ILE A 29 -4.92 5.38 -7.23
N ARG A 30 -5.62 5.85 -8.27
CA ARG A 30 -5.03 6.77 -9.26
C ARG A 30 -5.43 8.22 -8.99
N PHE A 31 -4.43 9.06 -8.72
CA PHE A 31 -4.63 10.50 -8.61
C PHE A 31 -4.72 11.12 -10.01
N ARG A 32 -5.95 11.37 -10.48
CA ARG A 32 -6.25 11.81 -11.86
C ARG A 32 -5.49 13.05 -12.32
N ASP A 33 -5.18 13.95 -11.41
CA ASP A 33 -4.42 15.18 -11.66
C ASP A 33 -2.93 14.95 -11.93
N THR A 34 -2.35 13.89 -11.35
CA THR A 34 -0.91 13.61 -11.46
C THR A 34 -0.59 12.31 -12.19
N GLY A 35 -1.60 11.49 -12.47
CA GLY A 35 -1.45 10.13 -12.99
C GLY A 35 -0.82 9.15 -12.01
N ARG A 36 -0.30 9.60 -10.85
CA ARG A 36 0.38 8.76 -9.86
C ARG A 36 -0.57 7.76 -9.24
N MET A 37 -0.03 6.57 -8.96
CA MET A 37 -0.78 5.49 -8.36
C MET A 37 -0.19 5.07 -7.02
N LYS A 38 -1.07 4.75 -6.08
CA LYS A 38 -0.77 4.07 -4.82
C LYS A 38 -1.49 2.74 -4.82
N ILE A 39 -0.77 1.67 -4.54
CA ILE A 39 -1.30 0.31 -4.63
C ILE A 39 -1.00 -0.44 -3.35
N PHE A 40 -2.01 -1.10 -2.80
CA PHE A 40 -1.87 -2.10 -1.75
C PHE A 40 -2.41 -3.44 -2.22
N TYR A 41 -1.70 -4.53 -1.90
CA TYR A 41 -2.16 -5.89 -2.18
C TYR A 41 -1.56 -6.88 -1.16
N THR A 42 -2.34 -7.90 -0.79
CA THR A 42 -1.99 -8.89 0.24
C THR A 42 -1.19 -10.07 -0.29
N ASP A 43 -1.41 -10.46 -1.54
CA ASP A 43 -0.75 -11.62 -2.12
C ASP A 43 -0.42 -11.41 -3.62
N GLU A 44 0.76 -11.85 -4.01
CA GLU A 44 1.20 -11.98 -5.41
C GLU A 44 0.56 -13.20 -6.09
N THR A 45 0.04 -14.16 -5.31
CA THR A 45 -0.52 -15.40 -5.86
C THR A 45 -1.92 -15.22 -6.46
N SER A 46 -1.91 -15.17 -7.79
CA SER A 46 -2.94 -15.55 -8.75
C SER A 46 -4.14 -14.65 -9.03
N ILE A 47 -4.85 -14.06 -8.07
CA ILE A 47 -6.14 -13.39 -8.42
C ILE A 47 -5.89 -12.08 -9.16
N TRP A 48 -4.89 -11.31 -8.73
CA TRP A 48 -4.61 -9.96 -9.22
C TRP A 48 -3.36 -9.86 -10.09
N SER A 49 -2.67 -10.98 -10.33
CA SER A 49 -1.39 -11.01 -11.06
C SER A 49 -1.49 -10.38 -12.45
N SER A 50 -2.60 -10.60 -13.16
CA SER A 50 -2.84 -9.99 -14.48
C SER A 50 -2.95 -8.45 -14.39
N CYS A 51 -3.56 -7.93 -13.33
CA CYS A 51 -3.63 -6.50 -13.08
C CYS A 51 -2.27 -5.93 -12.70
N ILE A 52 -1.50 -6.63 -11.86
CA ILE A 52 -0.15 -6.22 -11.45
C ILE A 52 0.79 -6.14 -12.66
N LEU A 53 0.81 -7.17 -13.51
CA LEU A 53 1.61 -7.20 -14.74
C LEU A 53 1.28 -6.04 -15.69
N HIS A 54 0.00 -5.68 -15.81
CA HIS A 54 -0.37 -4.51 -16.62
C HIS A 54 0.22 -3.21 -16.05
N LEU A 55 0.28 -3.10 -14.73
CA LEU A 55 0.71 -1.90 -14.01
C LEU A 55 2.23 -1.76 -13.91
N GLU A 56 3.00 -2.84 -14.08
CA GLU A 56 4.48 -2.78 -14.18
C GLU A 56 4.97 -1.86 -15.30
N SER A 57 4.20 -1.79 -16.39
CA SER A 57 4.51 -0.95 -17.55
C SER A 57 3.99 0.50 -17.43
N TYR A 58 3.31 0.85 -16.33
CA TYR A 58 2.61 2.13 -16.21
C TYR A 58 3.54 3.31 -15.86
N TYR A 59 3.25 4.49 -16.42
CA TYR A 59 3.95 5.73 -16.11
C TYR A 59 3.01 6.81 -15.52
N PRO A 60 3.39 7.48 -14.41
CA PRO A 60 4.60 7.26 -13.61
C PRO A 60 4.56 5.95 -12.81
N ILE A 61 5.72 5.45 -12.42
CA ILE A 61 5.88 4.20 -11.66
C ILE A 61 4.96 4.21 -10.43
N PRO A 62 4.13 3.17 -10.23
CA PRO A 62 3.25 3.08 -9.06
C PRO A 62 4.04 2.93 -7.74
N ASP A 63 3.47 3.46 -6.66
CA ASP A 63 3.94 3.27 -5.29
C ASP A 63 3.27 2.02 -4.69
N TRP A 64 4.01 0.92 -4.63
CA TRP A 64 3.53 -0.40 -4.22
C TRP A 64 3.70 -0.61 -2.72
N LYS A 65 2.68 -1.16 -2.09
CA LYS A 65 2.65 -1.51 -0.67
C LYS A 65 2.10 -2.91 -0.48
N THR A 66 2.72 -3.64 0.43
CA THR A 66 2.35 -4.98 0.89
C THR A 66 2.09 -4.93 2.40
N PRO A 67 1.49 -5.96 3.01
CA PRO A 67 1.32 -6.01 4.47
C PRO A 67 2.64 -5.80 5.23
N ASN A 68 3.76 -6.31 4.71
CA ASN A 68 5.09 -6.15 5.30
C ASN A 68 5.51 -4.68 5.46
N ASP A 69 5.10 -3.81 4.53
CA ASP A 69 5.40 -2.37 4.60
C ASP A 69 4.72 -1.69 5.79
N PHE A 70 3.58 -2.21 6.26
CA PHE A 70 2.83 -1.65 7.39
C PHE A 70 3.30 -2.21 8.73
N HIS A 71 3.69 -3.49 8.78
CA HIS A 71 4.31 -4.07 9.98
C HIS A 71 5.60 -3.32 10.36
N LEU A 72 6.44 -2.99 9.37
CA LEU A 72 7.70 -2.27 9.61
C LEU A 72 7.49 -0.83 10.12
N GLU A 73 6.38 -0.18 9.72
CA GLU A 73 6.00 1.16 10.20
C GLU A 73 5.49 1.14 11.67
N SER A 74 5.05 -0.01 12.17
CA SER A 74 4.50 -0.18 13.53
C SER A 74 5.54 -0.55 14.59
N SER A 75 6.73 -0.97 14.19
CA SER A 75 7.83 -1.29 15.11
C SER A 75 8.29 -0.04 15.87
N PRO A 76 8.45 -0.10 17.22
CA PRO A 76 9.00 1.02 17.96
C PRO A 76 10.37 1.39 17.40
N LYS A 77 10.56 2.65 17.04
CA LYS A 77 11.92 3.17 16.86
C LYS A 77 12.55 3.14 18.24
N ASP A 78 13.47 2.21 18.47
CA ASP A 78 14.30 2.23 19.67
C ASP A 78 14.86 3.65 19.83
N ASN A 79 14.47 4.29 20.94
CA ASN A 79 14.87 5.64 21.24
C ASN A 79 16.39 5.70 21.32
N ASP A 80 16.99 6.61 20.54
CA ASP A 80 18.27 7.22 20.85
C ASP A 80 18.19 7.84 22.26
N ALA A 81 18.59 7.04 23.25
CA ALA A 81 18.89 7.49 24.60
C ALA A 81 20.27 6.95 24.97
N SER A 82 21.30 7.70 24.60
CA SER A 82 22.56 7.73 25.34
C SER A 82 23.14 9.13 25.19
N SER A 83 22.90 9.92 26.24
CA SER A 83 23.61 11.16 26.56
C SER A 83 25.09 10.91 26.83
#